data_AF-A0AAP2GJ34-F1
#
_entry.id   AF-A0AAP2GJ34-F1
#
_cell.length_a   1.000
_cell.length_b   1.000
_cell.length_c   1.000
_cell.angle_alpha   90.00
_cell.angle_beta   90.00
_cell.angle_gamma   90.00
#
_symmetry.space_group_name_H-M   'P 1'
#
loop_
_entity.id
_entity.type
_entity.pdbx_description
1 polymer ?
#
loop_
_entity_poly.entity_id
_entity_poly.type
_entity_poly.pdbx_seq_one_letter_code
_entity_poly.pdbx_strand_id
1 'polypeptide(L)'
;MKPISISDSDKITFRDFNEGNSVQVRVSVPETEIKTYTKGTSVTIVHGGQEATGRIVSDPIVVSGTPGPGERLLSLIIEKAQSA
;
A
#
# COMPACT_ATOMS: atom_id res chain seq x y z
N MET A 1 11.23 -4.99 -3.84
CA MET A 1 10.36 -4.36 -2.81
C MET A 1 10.04 -2.97 -3.31
N LYS A 2 8.77 -2.57 -3.37
CA LYS A 2 8.37 -1.23 -3.87
C LYS A 2 7.93 -0.33 -2.70
N PRO A 3 8.48 0.88 -2.55
CA PRO A 3 8.02 1.83 -1.54
C PRO A 3 6.65 2.38 -1.92
N ILE A 4 5.75 2.38 -0.95
CA ILE A 4 4.41 2.92 -0.96
C ILE A 4 4.42 4.09 0.03
N SER A 5 4.14 5.28 -0.47
CA SER A 5 3.94 6.45 0.39
C SER A 5 2.47 6.56 0.75
N ILE A 6 2.17 6.67 2.04
CA ILE A 6 0.83 6.90 2.56
C ILE A 6 0.77 8.35 3.04
N SER A 7 -0.31 9.07 2.73
CA SER A 7 -0.45 10.46 3.18
C SER A 7 -0.54 10.52 4.70
N ASP A 8 0.06 11.53 5.34
CA ASP A 8 -0.11 11.79 6.78
C ASP A 8 -1.58 12.08 7.16
N SER A 9 -2.42 12.45 6.18
CA SER A 9 -3.86 12.63 6.36
C SER A 9 -4.66 11.31 6.35
N ASP A 10 -4.08 10.23 5.84
CA ASP A 10 -4.73 8.92 5.85
C ASP A 10 -4.68 8.40 7.29
N LYS A 11 -5.83 8.02 7.85
CA LYS A 11 -5.97 7.51 9.23
C LYS A 11 -5.40 6.10 9.41
N ILE A 12 -4.31 5.77 8.73
CA ILE A 12 -3.64 4.48 8.89
C ILE A 12 -2.68 4.65 10.05
N THR A 13 -3.20 4.46 11.25
CA THR A 13 -2.35 4.43 12.43
C THR A 13 -1.41 3.23 12.27
N PHE A 14 -0.09 3.46 12.29
CA PHE A 14 0.91 2.39 12.20
C PHE A 14 0.72 1.29 13.26
N ARG A 15 0.03 1.63 14.36
CA ARG A 15 -0.47 0.71 15.39
C ARG A 15 -1.43 -0.36 14.84
N ASP A 16 -2.22 -0.06 13.82
CA ASP A 16 -3.13 -1.01 13.19
C ASP A 16 -2.38 -1.94 12.22
N PHE A 17 -1.20 -1.53 11.77
CA PHE A 17 -0.27 -2.33 10.97
C PHE A 17 0.60 -3.24 11.85
N ASN A 18 -0.05 -4.09 12.63
CA ASN A 18 0.59 -5.15 13.42
C ASN A 18 0.52 -6.50 12.71
N GLU A 19 1.35 -7.44 13.16
CA GLU A 19 1.34 -8.81 12.67
C GLU A 19 -0.04 -9.46 12.86
N GLY A 20 -0.54 -10.15 11.84
CA GLY A 20 -1.88 -10.75 11.83
C GLY A 20 -3.03 -9.78 11.54
N ASN A 21 -2.76 -8.47 11.40
CA ASN A 21 -3.75 -7.48 10.98
C ASN A 21 -3.48 -7.01 9.55
N SER A 22 -4.52 -7.12 8.72
CA SER A 22 -4.57 -6.53 7.38
C SER A 22 -4.99 -5.06 7.45
N VAL A 23 -4.28 -4.19 6.73
CA VAL A 23 -4.67 -2.80 6.53
C VAL A 23 -5.00 -2.54 5.07
N GLN A 24 -6.01 -1.70 4.82
CA GLN A 24 -6.33 -1.23 3.49
C GLN A 24 -5.65 0.12 3.25
N VAL A 25 -4.81 0.20 2.23
CA VAL A 25 -4.13 1.44 1.81
C VAL A 25 -4.64 1.88 0.45
N ARG A 26 -4.65 3.20 0.21
CA ARG A 26 -4.92 3.78 -1.10
C ARG A 26 -3.65 4.45 -1.61
N VAL A 27 -3.25 4.14 -2.83
CA VAL A 27 -1.98 4.61 -3.40
C VAL A 27 -2.20 5.10 -4.81
N SER A 28 -1.67 6.29 -5.12
CA SER A 28 -1.60 6.77 -6.49
C SER A 28 -0.35 6.22 -7.15
N VAL A 29 -0.50 5.54 -8.28
CA VAL A 29 0.62 4.97 -9.03
C VAL A 29 0.50 5.27 -10.51
N PRO A 30 1.61 5.35 -11.26
CA PRO A 30 1.57 5.45 -12.72
C PRO A 30 0.81 4.27 -13.33
N GLU A 31 0.03 4.52 -14.39
CA GLU A 31 -0.77 3.47 -15.05
C GLU A 31 0.08 2.28 -15.55
N THR A 32 1.31 2.56 -15.97
CA THR A 32 2.29 1.55 -16.42
C THR A 32 2.74 0.61 -15.29
N GLU A 33 2.64 1.04 -14.03
CA GLU A 33 3.14 0.30 -12.88
C GLU A 33 2.07 -0.54 -12.17
N ILE A 34 0.78 -0.39 -12.49
CA ILE A 34 -0.31 -1.09 -11.82
C ILE A 34 -0.08 -2.60 -11.78
N LYS A 35 0.39 -3.19 -12.89
CA LYS A 35 0.65 -4.63 -13.02
C LYS A 35 1.76 -5.15 -12.11
N THR A 36 2.55 -4.26 -11.51
CA THR A 36 3.61 -4.62 -10.55
C THR A 36 3.10 -4.75 -9.12
N TYR A 37 1.89 -4.23 -8.84
CA TYR A 37 1.21 -4.43 -7.57
C TYR A 37 0.31 -5.65 -7.74
N THR A 38 0.71 -6.78 -7.18
CA THR A 38 -0.03 -8.04 -7.24
C THR A 38 0.02 -8.75 -5.89
N LYS A 39 -0.97 -9.60 -5.63
CA LYS A 39 -0.99 -10.45 -4.44
C LYS A 39 0.34 -11.20 -4.28
N GLY A 40 0.86 -11.19 -3.07
CA GLY A 40 2.14 -11.79 -2.70
C GLY A 40 3.35 -10.86 -2.84
N THR A 41 3.21 -9.71 -3.51
CA THR A 41 4.30 -8.74 -3.65
C THR A 41 4.62 -8.06 -2.32
N SER A 42 5.91 -7.98 -1.99
CA SER A 42 6.40 -7.25 -0.82
C SER A 42 6.58 -5.76 -1.12
N VAL A 43 6.10 -4.94 -0.20
CA VAL A 43 6.06 -3.48 -0.31
C VAL A 43 6.57 -2.84 0.98
N THR A 44 7.12 -1.64 0.88
CA THR A 44 7.53 -0.83 2.04
C THR A 44 6.52 0.27 2.22
N ILE A 45 5.89 0.39 3.38
CA ILE A 45 4.99 1.47 3.73
C ILE A 45 5.80 2.59 4.39
N VAL A 46 5.68 3.81 3.87
CA VAL A 46 6.30 5.02 4.43
C VAL A 46 5.20 5.98 4.87
N HIS A 47 5.17 6.35 6.15
CA HIS A 47 4.19 7.28 6.73
C HIS A 47 4.79 8.01 7.93
N GLY A 48 4.68 9.34 8.01
CA GLY A 48 5.20 10.12 9.14
C GLY A 48 6.69 9.88 9.47
N GLY A 49 7.52 9.55 8.47
CA GLY A 49 8.94 9.21 8.66
C GLY A 49 9.21 7.80 9.22
N GLN A 50 8.18 6.97 9.39
CA GLN A 50 8.32 5.56 9.74
C GLN A 50 8.23 4.68 8.50
N GLU A 51 9.04 3.61 8.49
CA GLU A 51 9.01 2.60 7.43
C GLU A 51 8.63 1.23 8.00
N ALA A 52 7.77 0.49 7.31
CA ALA A 52 7.51 -0.91 7.61
C ALA A 52 7.37 -1.75 6.35
N THR A 53 7.84 -2.99 6.44
CA THR A 53 7.69 -3.96 5.37
C THR A 53 6.36 -4.69 5.50
N GLY A 54 5.63 -4.73 4.40
CA GLY A 54 4.37 -5.43 4.25
C GLY A 54 4.33 -6.34 3.04
N ARG A 55 3.29 -7.16 2.97
CA ARG A 55 2.97 -8.00 1.82
C ARG A 55 1.54 -7.76 1.38
N ILE A 56 1.33 -7.58 0.08
CA ILE A 56 -0.01 -7.49 -0.50
C ILE A 56 -0.67 -8.87 -0.37
N VAL A 57 -1.83 -8.95 0.29
CA VAL A 57 -2.53 -10.23 0.55
C VAL A 57 -3.78 -10.45 -0.28
N SER A 58 -4.27 -9.39 -0.94
CA SER A 58 -5.41 -9.43 -1.86
C SER A 58 -5.01 -8.97 -3.26
N ASP A 59 -5.84 -9.30 -4.26
CA ASP A 59 -5.71 -8.67 -5.57
C ASP A 59 -5.99 -7.16 -5.45
N PRO A 60 -5.13 -6.30 -6.04
CA PRO A 60 -5.35 -4.87 -6.04
C PRO A 60 -6.62 -4.46 -6.77
N ILE A 61 -7.33 -3.49 -6.20
CA ILE A 61 -8.55 -2.95 -6.80
C ILE A 61 -8.23 -1.56 -7.32
N VAL A 62 -8.45 -1.34 -8.63
CA VAL A 62 -8.43 0.01 -9.20
C VAL A 62 -9.70 0.72 -8.73
N VAL A 63 -9.54 1.83 -8.03
CA VAL A 63 -10.65 2.61 -7.49
C VAL A 63 -10.80 3.93 -8.26
N SER A 64 -12.04 4.39 -8.39
CA SER A 64 -12.33 5.70 -8.96
C SER A 64 -11.83 6.81 -8.04
N GLY A 65 -11.21 7.84 -8.62
CA GLY A 65 -10.67 9.00 -7.93
C GLY A 65 -9.91 9.88 -8.92
N THR A 66 -9.44 11.03 -8.45
CA THR A 66 -8.59 11.96 -9.23
C THR A 66 -7.16 11.90 -8.70
N PRO A 67 -6.38 10.85 -9.02
CA PRO A 67 -4.94 10.91 -8.89
C PRO A 67 -4.38 11.86 -9.96
N GLY A 68 -3.08 12.16 -9.93
CA GLY A 68 -2.45 13.08 -10.87
C GLY A 68 -2.57 12.63 -12.33
N PRO A 69 -2.21 13.50 -13.29
CA PRO A 69 -2.20 13.14 -14.71
C PRO A 69 -1.34 11.89 -14.97
N GLY A 70 -1.93 10.84 -15.57
CA GLY A 70 -1.23 9.58 -15.86
C GLY A 70 -1.17 8.57 -14.71
N GLU A 71 -1.83 8.87 -13.59
CA GLU A 71 -1.90 8.00 -12.43
C GLU A 71 -3.26 7.29 -12.32
N ARG A 72 -3.27 6.21 -11.54
CA ARG A 72 -4.46 5.49 -11.08
C ARG A 72 -4.37 5.30 -9.57
N LEU A 73 -5.53 5.36 -8.93
CA LEU A 73 -5.65 5.08 -7.51
C LEU A 73 -5.89 3.57 -7.33
N LEU A 74 -4.99 2.92 -6.61
CA LEU A 74 -5.13 1.51 -6.23
C LEU A 74 -5.50 1.40 -4.76
N SER A 75 -6.40 0.48 -4.46
CA SER A 75 -6.68 0.01 -3.11
C SER A 75 -5.97 -1.32 -2.90
N LEU A 76 -5.07 -1.38 -1.92
CA LEU A 76 -4.28 -2.57 -1.59
C LEU A 76 -4.62 -3.03 -0.17
N ILE A 77 -4.75 -4.34 0.03
CA ILE A 77 -4.79 -4.93 1.38
C ILE A 77 -3.40 -5.49 1.67
N ILE A 78 -2.78 -4.98 2.73
CA ILE A 78 -1.40 -5.28 3.10
C ILE A 78 -1.38 -5.83 4.53
N GLU A 79 -0.59 -6.87 4.76
CA GLU A 79 -0.26 -7.37 6.09
C GLU A 79 1.21 -7.11 6.40
N LYS A 80 1.51 -6.85 7.68
CA LYS A 80 2.90 -6.70 8.12
C LYS A 80 3.64 -8.01 7.87
N ALA A 81 4.79 -7.93 7.21
CA ALA A 81 5.62 -9.09 7.02
C ALA A 81 6.12 -9.55 8.40
N GLN A 82 5.89 -10.83 8.74
CA GLN A 82 6.54 -11.46 9.88
C GLN A 82 8.04 -11.25 9.74
N SER A 83 8.63 -10.61 10.75
CA SER A 83 10.08 -10.60 10.89
C SER A 83 10.45 -12.02 11.31
N ALA A 84 11.07 -12.77 10.41
CA ALA A 84 11.62 -14.08 10.71
C ALA A 84 12.72 -13.99 11.78
#